data_AF-A0A9D8J3L2-F1
#
_entry.id   AF-A0A9D8J3L2-F1
#
_cell.length_a   1.000
_cell.length_b   1.000
_cell.length_c   1.000
_cell.angle_alpha   90.00
_cell.angle_beta   90.00
_cell.angle_gamma   90.00
#
_symmetry.space_group_name_H-M   'P 1'
#
loop_
_entity.id
_entity.type
_entity.pdbx_description
1 polymer ?
#
loop_
_entity_poly.entity_id
_entity_poly.type
_entity_poly.pdbx_seq_one_letter_code
_entity_poly.pdbx_strand_id
1 'polypeptide(L)'
;IELPEVPLESVLSQQAAGEIYDRMAGLIGQHRTTLVFVNTRRLAERVARALSERVGEGRVTAHHGSLSREQRLSAEDRLKRGALSALVATGSLELGIDVGQIDLVCQLGSTGSIATLIQRVGRSGHSTTGLPKGRLFPTSRDDLIECVALLQCAHRGELDRTAMQVKPLDVLAQQIVAMTAGDEWAEDELYRCVVAAYPYHTLSRPEFDAVVAMLVDGYSTRRGSRGAYLHRDGVRRRLLPRRYARLTAMTCGGAIPDTAEYRVILEPDGATLGAVDEHFAIETVRGDVFQLGNASWRVLGVDGDALRVADAEGQPPTLPFWFGEAPGRTDALSEAVSRVREAAEVRLADAGLSALVGWLSAEPGVPAAAAEQLGTYLSAARAVLGALPTTRRVVVERFFDTSGGMQLIVHAPFGSRVNRAWGLALRKRFCRTFNFELQAAANENALILSLGTSQSFPLEDVRDFLKPATVRDVLVQALLDAPMFTVRWRWNAVCSLAIRRFQGGRKTPPHLLRMQAEDLVTAVFPDQLACLENIVGEREIPDHPLVEQTIRDCLSEAMDIDGLVGVLADIASGAIAFECRDVSEPSALAAEIVNARVYSFLDGAPLEERRTRA
;
A
#
# COMPACT_ATOMS: atom_id res chain seq x y z
N ILE A 1 8.45 14.32 -18.86
CA ILE A 1 7.20 14.59 -18.11
C ILE A 1 6.27 15.39 -19.00
N GLU A 2 4.98 15.14 -18.91
CA GLU A 2 3.90 15.88 -19.60
C GLU A 2 2.96 16.42 -18.51
N LEU A 3 2.61 17.69 -18.57
CA LEU A 3 1.71 18.35 -17.61
C LEU A 3 0.43 18.83 -18.31
N PRO A 4 -0.70 18.90 -17.57
CA PRO A 4 -1.84 19.70 -18.00
C PRO A 4 -1.47 21.20 -18.08
N GLU A 5 -2.26 21.98 -18.81
CA GLU A 5 -2.13 23.44 -18.86
C GLU A 5 -2.57 24.06 -17.54
N VAL A 6 -3.61 23.50 -16.90
CA VAL A 6 -3.95 23.88 -15.52
C VAL A 6 -2.93 23.35 -14.53
N PRO A 7 -2.56 24.15 -13.50
CA PRO A 7 -1.63 23.69 -12.48
C PRO A 7 -2.16 22.46 -11.73
N LEU A 8 -1.29 21.46 -11.55
CA LEU A 8 -1.51 20.39 -10.57
C LEU A 8 -1.80 20.93 -9.16
N GLU A 9 -2.77 20.31 -8.50
CA GLU A 9 -3.16 20.56 -7.11
C GLU A 9 -2.90 19.31 -6.26
N SER A 10 -3.39 19.30 -5.02
CA SER A 10 -3.33 18.12 -4.14
C SER A 10 -4.23 16.98 -4.58
N VAL A 11 -5.26 17.32 -5.36
CA VAL A 11 -6.16 16.37 -5.99
C VAL A 11 -6.20 16.70 -7.48
N LEU A 12 -6.11 15.67 -8.32
CA LEU A 12 -6.23 15.86 -9.75
C LEU A 12 -7.64 16.37 -10.09
N SER A 13 -7.74 17.64 -10.47
CA SER A 13 -9.00 18.22 -10.92
C SER A 13 -9.47 17.54 -12.21
N GLN A 14 -10.78 17.57 -12.49
CA GLN A 14 -11.29 17.00 -13.73
C GLN A 14 -10.76 17.69 -14.97
N GLN A 15 -10.57 19.00 -14.90
CA GLN A 15 -10.00 19.75 -16.01
C GLN A 15 -8.59 19.24 -16.29
N ALA A 16 -7.75 19.14 -15.26
CA ALA A 16 -6.41 18.58 -15.36
C ALA A 16 -6.42 17.13 -15.89
N ALA A 17 -7.35 16.29 -15.40
CA ALA A 17 -7.51 14.92 -15.86
C ALA A 17 -7.93 14.85 -17.35
N GLY A 18 -8.85 15.71 -17.77
CA GLY A 18 -9.31 15.85 -19.15
C GLY A 18 -8.17 16.23 -20.08
N GLU A 19 -7.39 17.25 -19.72
CA GLU A 19 -6.21 17.71 -20.46
C GLU A 19 -5.12 16.63 -20.55
N ILE A 20 -4.89 15.87 -19.46
CA ILE A 20 -4.01 14.70 -19.47
C ILE A 20 -4.51 13.64 -20.47
N TYR A 21 -5.81 13.35 -20.49
CA TYR A 21 -6.39 12.36 -21.41
C TYR A 21 -6.36 12.83 -22.86
N ASP A 22 -6.58 14.12 -23.12
CA ASP A 22 -6.45 14.71 -24.44
C ASP A 22 -5.01 14.63 -24.94
N ARG A 23 -4.05 14.94 -24.05
CA ARG A 23 -2.62 14.81 -24.36
C ARG A 23 -2.22 13.37 -24.63
N MET A 24 -2.69 12.41 -23.82
CA MET A 24 -2.48 10.98 -24.07
C MET A 24 -3.09 10.53 -25.39
N ALA A 25 -4.32 10.94 -25.70
CA ALA A 25 -4.97 10.62 -26.98
C ALA A 25 -4.17 11.17 -28.17
N GLY A 26 -3.66 12.40 -28.06
CA GLY A 26 -2.77 13.00 -29.06
C GLY A 26 -1.48 12.20 -29.26
N LEU A 27 -0.86 11.72 -28.17
CA LEU A 27 0.30 10.84 -28.25
C LEU A 27 -0.04 9.49 -28.86
N ILE A 28 -1.18 8.90 -28.51
CA ILE A 28 -1.66 7.64 -29.11
C ILE A 28 -1.84 7.82 -30.62
N GLY A 29 -2.40 8.94 -31.08
CA GLY A 29 -2.53 9.24 -32.52
C GLY A 29 -1.20 9.42 -33.26
N GLN A 30 -0.11 9.75 -32.56
CA GLN A 30 1.23 9.93 -33.13
C GLN A 30 2.04 8.62 -33.22
N HIS A 31 1.55 7.52 -32.64
CA HIS A 31 2.25 6.25 -32.56
C HIS A 31 1.35 5.11 -33.07
N ARG A 32 1.92 3.99 -33.51
CA ARG A 32 1.08 2.85 -33.96
C ARG A 32 0.48 2.13 -32.78
N THR A 33 1.31 1.90 -31.75
CA THR A 33 0.94 1.13 -30.57
C THR A 33 1.44 1.81 -29.31
N THR A 34 0.54 2.07 -28.36
CA THR A 34 0.86 2.69 -27.08
C THR A 34 0.41 1.82 -25.90
N LEU A 35 1.26 1.64 -24.90
CA LEU A 35 0.86 1.09 -23.61
C LEU A 35 0.67 2.22 -22.60
N VAL A 36 -0.48 2.25 -21.95
CA VAL A 36 -0.77 3.21 -20.87
C VAL A 36 -0.78 2.46 -19.55
N PHE A 37 0.20 2.69 -18.69
CA PHE A 37 0.25 2.11 -17.37
C PHE A 37 -0.43 2.99 -16.32
N VAL A 38 -1.13 2.33 -15.41
CA VAL A 38 -1.83 2.92 -14.27
C VAL A 38 -1.63 2.03 -13.03
N ASN A 39 -1.80 2.59 -11.84
CA ASN A 39 -1.48 1.87 -10.61
C ASN A 39 -2.63 1.00 -10.07
N THR A 40 -3.88 1.21 -10.49
CA THR A 40 -5.04 0.47 -9.99
C THR A 40 -5.95 -0.04 -11.09
N ARG A 41 -6.68 -1.13 -10.81
CA ARG A 41 -7.61 -1.76 -11.77
C ARG A 41 -8.74 -0.79 -12.16
N ARG A 42 -9.29 -0.06 -11.18
CA ARG A 42 -10.33 0.95 -11.40
C ARG A 42 -9.86 2.09 -12.29
N LEU A 43 -8.64 2.57 -12.05
CA LEU A 43 -8.05 3.62 -12.88
C LEU A 43 -7.84 3.11 -14.32
N ALA A 44 -7.53 1.82 -14.51
CA ALA A 44 -7.36 1.24 -15.85
C ALA A 44 -8.66 1.27 -16.65
N GLU A 45 -9.76 0.81 -16.05
CA GLU A 45 -11.09 0.82 -16.69
C GLU A 45 -11.54 2.25 -17.03
N ARG A 46 -11.36 3.20 -16.10
CA ARG A 46 -11.74 4.59 -16.34
C ARG A 46 -10.91 5.25 -17.44
N VAL A 47 -9.58 5.10 -17.38
CA VAL A 47 -8.68 5.68 -18.40
C VAL A 47 -8.94 5.03 -19.75
N ALA A 48 -9.19 3.72 -19.80
CA ALA A 48 -9.58 3.03 -21.03
C ALA A 48 -10.87 3.59 -21.62
N ARG A 49 -11.89 3.85 -20.80
CA ARG A 49 -13.14 4.47 -21.24
C ARG A 49 -12.92 5.90 -21.76
N ALA A 50 -12.25 6.75 -20.98
CA ALA A 50 -11.99 8.14 -21.35
C ALA A 50 -11.14 8.27 -22.64
N LEU A 51 -10.18 7.36 -22.85
CA LEU A 51 -9.38 7.31 -24.07
C LEU A 51 -10.15 6.69 -25.24
N SER A 52 -11.05 5.73 -25.01
CA SER A 52 -11.92 5.19 -26.06
C SER A 52 -12.83 6.26 -26.66
N GLU A 53 -13.40 7.13 -25.81
CA GLU A 53 -14.22 8.27 -26.24
C GLU A 53 -13.44 9.26 -27.12
N ARG A 54 -12.12 9.40 -26.92
CA ARG A 54 -11.25 10.34 -27.64
C ARG A 54 -10.59 9.76 -28.88
N VAL A 55 -10.12 8.52 -28.80
CA VAL A 55 -9.35 7.84 -29.86
C VAL A 55 -10.27 7.07 -30.83
N GLY A 56 -11.46 6.70 -30.37
CA GLY A 56 -12.46 5.94 -31.12
C GLY A 56 -12.77 4.59 -30.47
N GLU A 57 -14.06 4.21 -30.53
CA GLU A 57 -14.55 2.96 -29.97
C GLU A 57 -13.81 1.75 -30.55
N GLY A 58 -13.48 0.78 -29.68
CA GLY A 58 -12.82 -0.46 -30.08
C GLY A 58 -11.32 -0.34 -30.37
N ARG A 59 -10.72 0.86 -30.29
CA ARG A 59 -9.26 1.08 -30.47
C ARG A 59 -8.45 1.07 -29.18
N VAL A 60 -9.14 1.19 -28.03
CA VAL A 60 -8.54 1.17 -26.69
C VAL A 60 -9.31 0.17 -25.84
N THR A 61 -8.61 -0.54 -24.94
CA THR A 61 -9.23 -1.43 -23.96
C THR A 61 -8.39 -1.49 -22.69
N ALA A 62 -8.98 -1.91 -21.58
CA ALA A 62 -8.27 -2.17 -20.33
C ALA A 62 -7.64 -3.57 -20.32
N HIS A 63 -6.59 -3.75 -19.52
CA HIS A 63 -5.92 -5.03 -19.27
C HIS A 63 -5.46 -5.13 -17.80
N HIS A 64 -6.08 -6.03 -17.03
CA HIS A 64 -5.68 -6.28 -15.65
C HIS A 64 -6.08 -7.68 -15.15
N GLY A 65 -5.53 -8.10 -14.02
CA GLY A 65 -5.72 -9.45 -13.47
C GLY A 65 -7.16 -9.89 -13.18
N SER A 66 -8.11 -8.95 -13.00
CA SER A 66 -9.53 -9.29 -12.83
C SER A 66 -10.25 -9.69 -14.13
N LEU A 67 -9.64 -9.46 -15.30
CA LEU A 67 -10.24 -9.87 -16.57
C LEU A 67 -10.07 -11.37 -16.81
N SER A 68 -11.05 -11.98 -17.47
CA SER A 68 -10.97 -13.37 -17.87
C SER A 68 -9.74 -13.62 -18.75
N ARG A 69 -9.21 -14.86 -18.71
CA ARG A 69 -8.07 -15.25 -19.55
C ARG A 69 -8.35 -15.01 -21.04
N GLU A 70 -9.56 -15.29 -21.48
CA GLU A 70 -9.99 -15.10 -22.87
C GLU A 70 -9.97 -13.62 -23.28
N GLN A 71 -10.51 -12.73 -22.45
CA GLN A 71 -10.47 -11.28 -22.69
C GLN A 71 -9.05 -10.74 -22.74
N ARG A 72 -8.17 -11.21 -21.82
CA ARG A 72 -6.76 -10.80 -21.81
C ARG A 72 -6.03 -11.22 -23.08
N LEU A 73 -6.14 -12.49 -23.47
CA LEU A 73 -5.54 -13.01 -24.70
C LEU A 73 -6.09 -12.30 -25.96
N SER A 74 -7.39 -12.00 -25.99
CA SER A 74 -8.01 -11.25 -27.08
C SER A 74 -7.46 -9.82 -27.17
N ALA A 75 -7.30 -9.14 -26.04
CA ALA A 75 -6.71 -7.80 -26.00
C ALA A 75 -5.23 -7.81 -26.44
N GLU A 76 -4.44 -8.79 -25.97
CA GLU A 76 -3.04 -8.99 -26.38
C GLU A 76 -2.92 -9.25 -27.88
N ASP A 77 -3.73 -10.15 -28.44
CA ASP A 77 -3.72 -10.49 -29.88
C ASP A 77 -4.19 -9.33 -30.76
N ARG A 78 -5.23 -8.60 -30.34
CA ARG A 78 -5.70 -7.38 -31.03
C ARG A 78 -4.64 -6.29 -31.04
N LEU A 79 -3.86 -6.14 -29.97
CA LEU A 79 -2.74 -5.20 -29.94
C LEU A 79 -1.63 -5.64 -30.90
N LYS A 80 -1.23 -6.93 -30.86
CA LYS A 80 -0.21 -7.49 -31.76
C LYS A 80 -0.55 -7.31 -33.24
N ARG A 81 -1.82 -7.48 -33.61
CA ARG A 81 -2.31 -7.34 -34.99
C ARG A 81 -2.58 -5.88 -35.40
N GLY A 82 -2.34 -4.91 -34.52
CA GLY A 82 -2.58 -3.48 -34.79
C GLY A 82 -4.05 -3.08 -34.82
N ALA A 83 -4.97 -3.93 -34.32
CA ALA A 83 -6.39 -3.60 -34.20
C ALA A 83 -6.68 -2.67 -33.01
N LEU A 84 -5.78 -2.63 -32.03
CA LEU A 84 -5.78 -1.65 -30.94
C LEU A 84 -4.64 -0.65 -31.16
N SER A 85 -4.94 0.63 -30.94
CA SER A 85 -3.95 1.70 -30.90
C SER A 85 -3.34 1.86 -29.51
N ALA A 86 -4.11 1.53 -28.47
CA ALA A 86 -3.60 1.55 -27.11
C ALA A 86 -4.20 0.46 -26.22
N LEU A 87 -3.44 0.08 -25.21
CA LEU A 87 -3.88 -0.83 -24.15
C LEU A 87 -3.58 -0.19 -22.79
N VAL A 88 -4.59 -0.06 -21.94
CA VAL A 88 -4.45 0.53 -20.61
C VAL A 88 -4.29 -0.58 -19.58
N ALA A 89 -3.17 -0.65 -18.89
CA ALA A 89 -2.82 -1.78 -18.05
C ALA A 89 -2.30 -1.41 -16.66
N THR A 90 -2.50 -2.32 -15.71
CA THR A 90 -1.75 -2.31 -14.43
C THR A 90 -0.42 -3.06 -14.59
N GLY A 91 0.18 -3.53 -13.48
CA GLY A 91 1.36 -4.40 -13.51
C GLY A 91 1.20 -5.73 -14.29
N SER A 92 -0.01 -6.06 -14.78
CA SER A 92 -0.26 -7.27 -15.57
C SER A 92 0.51 -7.38 -16.89
N LEU A 93 0.97 -6.26 -17.46
CA LEU A 93 1.79 -6.24 -18.68
C LEU A 93 3.23 -5.73 -18.42
N GLU A 94 3.63 -5.64 -17.15
CA GLU A 94 4.93 -5.08 -16.76
C GLU A 94 6.10 -6.00 -17.12
N LEU A 95 5.93 -7.30 -16.90
CA LEU A 95 6.98 -8.30 -17.05
C LEU A 95 6.84 -9.10 -18.35
N GLY A 96 7.88 -9.03 -19.20
CA GLY A 96 8.38 -10.09 -20.09
C GLY A 96 7.44 -10.70 -21.14
N ILE A 97 6.16 -10.36 -21.16
CA ILE A 97 5.21 -10.85 -22.15
C ILE A 97 5.51 -10.19 -23.50
N ASP A 98 5.56 -11.02 -24.54
CA ASP A 98 5.54 -10.52 -25.91
C ASP A 98 4.13 -10.03 -26.21
N VAL A 99 3.93 -8.71 -26.25
CA VAL A 99 2.70 -8.04 -26.71
C VAL A 99 2.89 -7.37 -28.07
N GLY A 100 3.95 -7.76 -28.80
CA GLY A 100 4.33 -7.16 -30.07
C GLY A 100 5.15 -5.88 -29.91
N GLN A 101 5.27 -5.14 -31.02
CA GLN A 101 6.04 -3.90 -31.07
C GLN A 101 5.23 -2.74 -30.48
N ILE A 102 5.70 -2.24 -29.34
CA ILE A 102 5.17 -1.05 -28.67
C ILE A 102 6.07 0.14 -29.00
N ASP A 103 5.49 1.25 -29.46
CA ASP A 103 6.25 2.44 -29.85
C ASP A 103 6.40 3.44 -28.70
N LEU A 104 5.43 3.47 -27.79
CA LEU A 104 5.35 4.42 -26.69
C LEU A 104 4.76 3.79 -25.43
N VAL A 105 5.33 4.13 -24.28
CA VAL A 105 4.73 3.89 -22.97
C VAL A 105 4.34 5.23 -22.33
N CYS A 106 3.10 5.35 -21.89
CA CYS A 106 2.62 6.43 -21.04
C CYS A 106 2.37 5.88 -19.64
N GLN A 107 2.90 6.52 -18.59
CA GLN A 107 2.69 6.13 -17.21
C GLN A 107 1.94 7.27 -16.49
N LEU A 108 0.74 6.97 -15.99
CA LEU A 108 -0.09 7.90 -15.22
C LEU A 108 0.21 7.75 -13.73
N GLY A 109 0.74 8.83 -13.15
CA GLY A 109 1.28 8.93 -11.81
C GLY A 109 2.61 8.21 -11.63
N SER A 110 3.26 8.43 -10.49
CA SER A 110 4.49 7.75 -10.10
C SER A 110 4.28 6.24 -9.99
N THR A 111 5.33 5.47 -10.25
CA THR A 111 5.34 4.01 -10.08
C THR A 111 5.62 3.59 -8.64
N GLY A 112 6.09 4.49 -7.75
CA GLY A 112 6.54 4.15 -6.39
C GLY A 112 7.86 3.36 -6.32
N SER A 113 8.32 2.83 -7.45
CA SER A 113 9.51 2.00 -7.60
C SER A 113 10.26 2.37 -8.89
N ILE A 114 11.59 2.48 -8.78
CA ILE A 114 12.48 2.79 -9.91
C ILE A 114 12.50 1.62 -10.91
N ALA A 115 12.61 0.39 -10.41
CA ALA A 115 12.62 -0.82 -11.22
C ALA A 115 11.31 -0.99 -12.02
N THR A 116 10.17 -0.69 -11.38
CA THR A 116 8.85 -0.71 -12.02
C THR A 116 8.80 0.25 -13.22
N LEU A 117 9.30 1.49 -13.06
CA LEU A 117 9.35 2.44 -14.16
C LEU A 117 10.21 1.91 -15.33
N ILE A 118 11.39 1.38 -15.03
CA ILE A 118 12.32 0.86 -16.04
C ILE A 118 11.71 -0.33 -16.78
N GLN A 119 11.07 -1.27 -16.08
CA GLN A 119 10.38 -2.40 -16.70
C GLN A 119 9.23 -1.95 -17.61
N ARG A 120 8.37 -1.04 -17.11
CA ARG A 120 7.23 -0.51 -17.86
C ARG A 120 7.67 0.24 -19.11
N VAL A 121 8.59 1.20 -18.98
CA VAL A 121 9.11 1.95 -20.14
C VAL A 121 9.87 1.04 -21.10
N GLY A 122 10.59 0.05 -20.58
CA GLY A 122 11.28 -0.99 -21.36
C GLY A 122 10.37 -1.93 -22.15
N ARG A 123 9.04 -1.78 -22.07
CA ARG A 123 8.09 -2.41 -23.00
C ARG A 123 8.05 -1.71 -24.35
N SER A 124 8.34 -0.42 -24.40
CA SER A 124 8.48 0.31 -25.67
C SER A 124 9.83 0.05 -26.32
N GLY A 125 9.86 -0.02 -27.65
CA GLY A 125 11.08 -0.24 -28.42
C GLY A 125 11.79 -1.55 -28.08
N HIS A 126 11.06 -2.59 -27.64
CA HIS A 126 11.62 -3.82 -27.10
C HIS A 126 12.32 -4.67 -28.18
N SER A 127 13.55 -4.30 -28.51
CA SER A 127 14.46 -4.98 -29.44
C SER A 127 15.91 -4.68 -29.03
N THR A 128 16.88 -5.45 -29.53
CA THR A 128 18.31 -5.28 -29.17
C THR A 128 18.89 -3.93 -29.55
N THR A 129 18.27 -3.22 -30.51
CA THR A 129 18.69 -1.91 -31.00
C THR A 129 17.65 -0.81 -30.76
N GLY A 130 16.52 -1.14 -30.15
CA GLY A 130 15.42 -0.20 -29.96
C GLY A 130 15.69 0.71 -28.77
N LEU A 131 15.31 1.98 -28.91
CA LEU A 131 15.40 2.95 -27.82
C LEU A 131 14.03 3.03 -27.12
N PRO A 132 13.94 2.69 -25.82
CA PRO A 132 12.71 2.82 -25.06
C PRO A 132 12.24 4.28 -25.01
N LYS A 133 10.93 4.49 -25.20
CA LYS A 133 10.27 5.79 -25.17
C LYS A 133 9.15 5.79 -24.14
N GLY A 134 9.34 6.58 -23.08
CA GLY A 134 8.38 6.77 -22.01
C GLY A 134 7.87 8.21 -21.91
N ARG A 135 6.64 8.39 -21.40
CA ARG A 135 6.08 9.67 -20.94
C ARG A 135 5.44 9.48 -19.56
N LEU A 136 5.75 10.39 -18.65
CA LEU A 136 5.21 10.43 -17.28
C LEU A 136 4.19 11.55 -17.17
N PHE A 137 3.04 11.24 -16.57
CA PHE A 137 1.93 12.16 -16.31
C PHE A 137 1.67 12.22 -14.81
N PRO A 138 2.28 13.17 -14.09
CA PRO A 138 2.02 13.35 -12.67
C PRO A 138 0.56 13.76 -12.41
N THR A 139 0.04 13.35 -11.26
CA THR A 139 -1.36 13.55 -10.85
C THR A 139 -1.53 14.54 -9.70
N SER A 140 -0.46 14.88 -9.01
CA SER A 140 -0.39 15.93 -8.00
C SER A 140 1.00 16.57 -7.96
N ARG A 141 1.17 17.61 -7.15
CA ARG A 141 2.49 18.27 -6.97
C ARG A 141 3.50 17.36 -6.28
N ASP A 142 3.08 16.57 -5.30
CA ASP A 142 3.93 15.57 -4.66
C ASP A 142 4.33 14.46 -5.65
N ASP A 143 3.39 14.03 -6.49
CA ASP A 143 3.64 13.05 -7.55
C ASP A 143 4.60 13.59 -8.63
N LEU A 144 4.58 14.90 -8.88
CA LEU A 144 5.54 15.56 -9.77
C LEU A 144 6.97 15.52 -9.21
N ILE A 145 7.17 15.74 -7.90
CA ILE A 145 8.49 15.59 -7.26
C ILE A 145 9.01 14.17 -7.51
N GLU A 146 8.15 13.17 -7.30
CA GLU A 146 8.52 11.77 -7.42
C GLU A 146 8.81 11.37 -8.87
N CYS A 147 8.04 11.89 -9.84
CA CYS A 147 8.31 11.70 -11.27
C CYS A 147 9.67 12.29 -11.69
N VAL A 148 10.06 13.45 -11.15
CA VAL A 148 11.38 14.04 -11.39
C VAL A 148 12.48 13.17 -10.77
N ALA A 149 12.29 12.72 -9.52
CA ALA A 149 13.23 11.82 -8.85
C ALA A 149 13.42 10.49 -9.60
N LEU A 150 12.34 9.89 -10.08
CA LEU A 150 12.35 8.69 -10.92
C LEU A 150 13.16 8.88 -12.21
N LEU A 151 12.97 10.01 -12.90
CA LEU A 151 13.77 10.34 -14.09
C LEU A 151 15.26 10.45 -13.73
N GLN A 152 15.62 11.13 -12.64
CA GLN A 152 17.01 11.26 -12.22
C GLN A 152 17.64 9.90 -11.90
N CYS A 153 16.94 9.02 -11.19
CA CYS A 153 17.40 7.65 -10.91
C CYS A 153 17.61 6.85 -12.20
N ALA A 154 16.66 6.91 -13.15
CA ALA A 154 16.77 6.21 -14.42
C ALA A 154 18.00 6.68 -15.23
N HIS A 155 18.28 7.98 -15.27
CA HIS A 155 19.46 8.52 -15.95
C HIS A 155 20.78 8.13 -15.27
N ARG A 156 20.77 7.93 -13.95
CA ARG A 156 21.93 7.53 -13.14
C ARG A 156 22.14 6.02 -13.09
N GLY A 157 21.22 5.22 -13.63
CA GLY A 157 21.28 3.76 -13.55
C GLY A 157 21.05 3.22 -12.13
N GLU A 158 20.31 3.96 -11.30
CA GLU A 158 19.93 3.53 -9.95
C GLU A 158 18.78 2.53 -10.01
N LEU A 159 18.73 1.58 -9.07
CA LEU A 159 17.69 0.56 -8.97
C LEU A 159 17.27 0.34 -7.51
N ASP A 160 16.04 -0.14 -7.33
CA ASP A 160 15.54 -0.52 -6.02
C ASP A 160 16.28 -1.75 -5.48
N ARG A 161 16.46 -1.80 -4.16
CA ARG A 161 16.98 -3.00 -3.49
C ARG A 161 15.86 -4.03 -3.38
N THR A 162 16.08 -5.24 -3.91
CA THR A 162 15.18 -6.37 -3.67
C THR A 162 15.40 -6.92 -2.27
N ALA A 163 14.39 -6.83 -1.41
CA ALA A 163 14.38 -7.49 -0.10
C ALA A 163 13.89 -8.94 -0.26
N MET A 164 14.64 -9.88 0.29
CA MET A 164 14.21 -11.28 0.34
C MET A 164 13.49 -11.55 1.66
N GLN A 165 12.38 -12.29 1.61
CA GLN A 165 11.67 -12.70 2.81
C GLN A 165 12.49 -13.70 3.63
N VAL A 166 12.51 -13.50 4.95
CA VAL A 166 13.26 -14.32 5.90
C VAL A 166 12.30 -15.24 6.64
N LYS A 167 12.48 -16.54 6.47
CA LYS A 167 11.73 -17.62 7.14
C LYS A 167 10.19 -17.46 7.06
N PRO A 168 9.56 -17.32 5.88
CA PRO A 168 8.09 -17.32 5.80
C PRO A 168 7.54 -18.70 6.23
N LEU A 169 7.05 -18.78 7.47
CA LEU A 169 6.71 -20.03 8.16
C LEU A 169 5.40 -20.64 7.66
N ASP A 170 4.48 -19.81 7.19
CA ASP A 170 3.24 -20.22 6.53
C ASP A 170 3.54 -20.95 5.20
N VAL A 171 4.42 -20.39 4.37
CA VAL A 171 4.90 -21.03 3.14
C VAL A 171 5.70 -22.28 3.48
N LEU A 172 6.50 -22.27 4.55
CA LEU A 172 7.22 -23.45 5.00
C LEU A 172 6.25 -24.59 5.36
N ALA A 173 5.19 -24.28 6.12
CA ALA A 173 4.17 -25.24 6.48
C ALA A 173 3.52 -25.85 5.22
N GLN A 174 3.17 -24.99 4.26
CA GLN A 174 2.64 -25.42 2.96
C GLN A 174 3.59 -26.38 2.22
N GLN A 175 4.88 -26.05 2.16
CA GLN A 175 5.89 -26.86 1.47
C GLN A 175 6.17 -28.18 2.18
N ILE A 176 6.23 -28.21 3.51
CA ILE A 176 6.41 -29.45 4.28
C ILE A 176 5.26 -30.42 3.99
N VAL A 177 4.01 -29.95 3.95
CA VAL A 177 2.86 -30.79 3.59
C VAL A 177 2.95 -31.28 2.14
N ALA A 178 3.40 -30.44 1.21
CA ALA A 178 3.58 -30.84 -0.19
C ALA A 178 4.68 -31.90 -0.37
N MET A 179 5.84 -31.71 0.28
CA MET A 179 6.98 -32.63 0.22
C MET A 179 6.63 -34.00 0.82
N THR A 180 5.98 -34.01 1.99
CA THR A 180 5.55 -35.24 2.67
C THR A 180 4.37 -35.93 1.98
N ALA A 181 3.56 -35.20 1.22
CA ALA A 181 2.51 -35.78 0.38
C ALA A 181 3.05 -36.51 -0.85
N GLY A 182 4.27 -36.19 -1.29
CA GLY A 182 4.98 -36.89 -2.35
C GLY A 182 5.72 -38.12 -1.85
N ASP A 183 6.48 -37.97 -0.75
CA ASP A 183 7.37 -39.00 -0.21
C ASP A 183 7.39 -39.00 1.32
N GLU A 184 7.85 -40.10 1.93
CA GLU A 184 8.17 -40.11 3.36
C GLU A 184 9.55 -39.52 3.63
N TRP A 185 9.66 -38.66 4.65
CA TRP A 185 10.92 -37.98 4.97
C TRP A 185 11.42 -38.33 6.36
N ALA A 186 12.73 -38.54 6.51
CA ALA A 186 13.38 -38.42 7.81
C ALA A 186 13.40 -36.95 8.23
N GLU A 187 13.10 -36.65 9.50
CA GLU A 187 13.01 -35.26 9.99
C GLU A 187 14.29 -34.45 9.73
N ASP A 188 15.44 -35.07 9.98
CA ASP A 188 16.76 -34.42 9.83
C ASP A 188 17.13 -34.20 8.35
N GLU A 189 16.66 -35.06 7.44
CA GLU A 189 16.83 -34.88 5.99
C GLU A 189 15.94 -33.77 5.46
N LEU A 190 14.69 -33.71 5.90
CA LEU A 190 13.77 -32.64 5.53
C LEU A 190 14.29 -31.28 5.99
N TYR A 191 14.74 -31.19 7.25
CA TYR A 191 15.35 -29.97 7.78
C TYR A 191 16.54 -29.51 6.93
N ARG A 192 17.47 -30.42 6.60
CA ARG A 192 18.62 -30.09 5.73
C ARG A 192 18.21 -29.61 4.34
N CYS A 193 17.17 -30.21 3.76
CA CYS A 193 16.62 -29.78 2.47
C CYS A 193 16.04 -28.35 2.57
N VAL A 194 15.30 -28.06 3.65
CA VAL A 194 14.68 -26.75 3.87
C VAL A 194 15.74 -25.66 4.03
N VAL A 195 16.73 -25.85 4.91
CA VAL A 195 17.76 -24.82 5.18
C VAL A 195 18.73 -24.60 4.01
N ALA A 196 18.75 -25.50 3.03
CA ALA A 196 19.48 -25.27 1.78
C ALA A 196 18.84 -24.18 0.90
N ALA A 197 17.55 -23.89 1.09
CA ALA A 197 16.88 -22.79 0.40
C ALA A 197 17.17 -21.45 1.09
N TYR A 198 17.52 -20.42 0.30
CA TYR A 198 17.96 -19.12 0.80
C TYR A 198 16.99 -18.48 1.83
N PRO A 199 15.66 -18.47 1.65
CA PRO A 199 14.75 -17.90 2.66
C PRO A 199 14.84 -18.55 4.05
N TYR A 200 15.30 -19.80 4.13
CA TYR A 200 15.35 -20.60 5.36
C TYR A 200 16.77 -20.90 5.85
N HIS A 201 17.81 -20.31 5.26
CA HIS A 201 19.21 -20.61 5.60
C HIS A 201 19.57 -20.31 7.06
N THR A 202 18.83 -19.41 7.73
CA THR A 202 18.98 -19.08 9.16
C THR A 202 17.91 -19.74 10.04
N LEU A 203 17.05 -20.61 9.49
CA LEU A 203 16.00 -21.30 10.24
C LEU A 203 16.62 -22.27 11.25
N SER A 204 16.37 -22.02 12.52
CA SER A 204 16.83 -22.88 13.60
C SER A 204 16.03 -24.19 13.62
N ARG A 205 16.63 -25.22 14.21
CA ARG A 205 15.94 -26.51 14.38
C ARG A 205 14.66 -26.39 15.23
N PRO A 206 14.64 -25.67 16.37
CA PRO A 206 13.40 -25.48 17.14
C PRO A 206 12.27 -24.82 16.36
N GLU A 207 12.56 -23.78 15.55
CA GLU A 207 11.54 -23.14 14.70
C GLU A 207 10.94 -24.14 13.69
N PHE A 208 11.80 -24.95 13.05
CA PHE A 208 11.35 -26.01 12.15
C PHE A 208 10.48 -27.06 12.88
N ASP A 209 10.93 -27.52 14.04
CA ASP A 209 10.21 -28.53 14.83
C ASP A 209 8.86 -28.00 15.32
N ALA A 210 8.75 -26.70 15.63
CA ALA A 210 7.48 -26.06 15.99
C ALA A 210 6.48 -26.06 14.83
N VAL A 211 6.93 -25.78 13.59
CA VAL A 211 6.08 -25.88 12.39
C VAL A 211 5.66 -27.33 12.14
N VAL A 212 6.57 -28.29 12.32
CA VAL A 212 6.23 -29.73 12.20
C VAL A 212 5.21 -30.14 13.26
N ALA A 213 5.38 -29.73 14.51
CA ALA A 213 4.45 -30.01 15.60
C ALA A 213 3.04 -29.46 15.28
N MET A 214 2.97 -28.20 14.83
CA MET A 214 1.74 -27.56 14.39
C MET A 214 1.01 -28.39 13.30
N LEU A 215 1.75 -28.95 12.33
CA LEU A 215 1.20 -29.78 11.25
C LEU A 215 0.86 -31.22 11.68
N VAL A 216 1.39 -31.70 12.80
CA VAL A 216 1.07 -33.01 13.39
C VAL A 216 -0.17 -32.91 14.27
N ASP A 217 -0.23 -31.88 15.10
CA ASP A 217 -1.27 -31.69 16.11
C ASP A 217 -2.55 -31.09 15.50
N GLY A 218 -2.37 -30.14 14.57
CA GLY A 218 -3.47 -29.37 14.01
C GLY A 218 -4.15 -28.50 15.06
N TYR A 219 -5.43 -28.22 14.84
CA TYR A 219 -6.21 -27.27 15.63
C TYR A 219 -7.55 -27.88 16.01
N SER A 220 -7.97 -27.68 17.26
CA SER A 220 -9.31 -28.03 17.72
C SER A 220 -10.16 -26.77 17.78
N THR A 221 -11.17 -26.69 16.93
CA THR A 221 -12.12 -25.56 16.90
C THR A 221 -13.54 -26.05 17.22
N ARG A 222 -14.50 -25.14 17.36
CA ARG A 222 -15.94 -25.48 17.51
C ARG A 222 -16.47 -26.37 16.37
N ARG A 223 -15.77 -26.41 15.23
CA ARG A 223 -16.12 -27.17 14.01
C ARG A 223 -15.34 -28.48 13.87
N GLY A 224 -14.65 -28.91 14.92
CA GLY A 224 -13.84 -30.12 14.97
C GLY A 224 -12.35 -29.89 14.76
N SER A 225 -11.60 -31.00 14.75
CA SER A 225 -10.14 -31.01 14.54
C SER A 225 -9.78 -30.86 13.06
N ARG A 226 -8.87 -29.94 12.73
CA ARG A 226 -8.40 -29.62 11.37
C ARG A 226 -6.90 -29.29 11.37
N GLY A 227 -6.29 -29.09 10.21
CA GLY A 227 -4.89 -28.63 10.10
C GLY A 227 -3.81 -29.68 10.38
N ALA A 228 -4.17 -30.86 10.88
CA ALA A 228 -3.24 -31.97 11.06
C ALA A 228 -3.03 -32.74 9.74
N TYR A 229 -1.89 -32.54 9.10
CA TYR A 229 -1.54 -33.16 7.80
C TYR A 229 -0.42 -34.19 7.90
N LEU A 230 0.32 -34.21 9.01
CA LEU A 230 1.45 -35.11 9.20
C LEU A 230 1.18 -36.15 10.29
N HIS A 231 1.70 -37.35 10.08
CA HIS A 231 1.91 -38.33 11.14
C HIS A 231 3.40 -38.41 11.43
N ARG A 232 3.77 -38.27 12.70
CA ARG A 232 5.15 -38.33 13.18
C ARG A 232 5.41 -39.70 13.81
N ASP A 233 6.26 -40.50 13.16
CA ASP A 233 6.79 -41.72 13.74
C ASP A 233 7.97 -41.36 14.66
N GLY A 234 7.73 -41.30 15.96
CA GLY A 234 8.75 -40.95 16.96
C GLY A 234 9.87 -41.97 17.10
N VAL A 235 9.66 -43.23 16.67
CA VAL A 235 10.68 -44.29 16.75
C VAL A 235 11.65 -44.17 15.59
N ARG A 236 11.12 -44.03 14.37
CA ARG A 236 11.93 -43.90 13.15
C ARG A 236 12.36 -42.47 12.84
N ARG A 237 11.81 -41.48 13.56
CA ARG A 237 11.95 -40.03 13.33
C ARG A 237 11.60 -39.67 11.88
N ARG A 238 10.45 -40.17 11.43
CA ARG A 238 9.92 -39.96 10.07
C ARG A 238 8.59 -39.21 10.08
N LEU A 239 8.39 -38.41 9.04
CA LEU A 239 7.15 -37.72 8.76
C LEU A 239 6.45 -38.39 7.59
N LEU A 240 5.20 -38.80 7.83
CA LEU A 240 4.33 -39.46 6.87
C LEU A 240 3.10 -38.61 6.59
N PRO A 241 2.55 -38.63 5.36
CA PRO A 241 1.35 -37.87 5.04
C PRO A 241 0.10 -38.49 5.68
N ARG A 242 -0.80 -37.65 6.19
CA ARG A 242 -2.18 -38.06 6.51
C ARG A 242 -3.05 -38.05 5.25
N ARG A 243 -4.20 -38.74 5.31
CA ARG A 243 -5.15 -38.96 4.19
C ARG A 243 -5.45 -37.72 3.33
N TYR A 244 -5.53 -36.53 3.91
CA TYR A 244 -5.92 -35.31 3.19
C TYR A 244 -4.75 -34.38 2.80
N ALA A 245 -3.51 -34.71 3.16
CA ALA A 245 -2.33 -33.87 2.90
C ALA A 245 -2.18 -33.57 1.40
N ARG A 246 -2.14 -34.61 0.56
CA ARG A 246 -1.93 -34.49 -0.89
C ARG A 246 -2.98 -33.63 -1.59
N LEU A 247 -4.27 -33.90 -1.34
CA LEU A 247 -5.35 -33.12 -1.95
C LEU A 247 -5.29 -31.65 -1.52
N THR A 248 -4.95 -31.39 -0.25
CA THR A 248 -4.89 -30.03 0.28
C THR A 248 -3.71 -29.26 -0.30
N ALA A 249 -2.52 -29.88 -0.37
CA ALA A 249 -1.34 -29.29 -1.00
C ALA A 249 -1.57 -28.98 -2.48
N MET A 250 -2.20 -29.88 -3.25
CA MET A 250 -2.47 -29.65 -4.68
C MET A 250 -3.51 -28.54 -4.95
N THR A 251 -4.44 -28.32 -4.02
CA THR A 251 -5.56 -27.39 -4.21
C THR A 251 -5.41 -26.07 -3.45
N CYS A 252 -4.32 -25.86 -2.69
CA CYS A 252 -4.13 -24.66 -1.87
C CYS A 252 -4.00 -23.35 -2.68
N GLY A 253 -3.64 -23.43 -3.97
CA GLY A 253 -3.50 -22.26 -4.84
C GLY A 253 -2.23 -21.43 -4.59
N GLY A 254 -1.29 -21.90 -3.77
CA GLY A 254 -0.01 -21.24 -3.53
C GLY A 254 -0.06 -20.14 -2.46
N ALA A 255 0.97 -19.30 -2.46
CA ALA A 255 1.17 -18.23 -1.47
C ALA A 255 0.44 -16.91 -1.80
N ILE A 256 -0.20 -16.80 -2.98
CA ILE A 256 -0.93 -15.58 -3.33
C ILE A 256 -2.23 -15.53 -2.52
N PRO A 257 -2.42 -14.50 -1.66
CA PRO A 257 -3.58 -14.43 -0.77
C PRO A 257 -4.89 -14.25 -1.55
N ASP A 258 -5.98 -14.71 -0.95
CA ASP A 258 -7.32 -14.40 -1.43
C ASP A 258 -7.75 -13.02 -0.95
N THR A 259 -7.85 -12.08 -1.88
CA THR A 259 -8.50 -10.79 -1.66
C THR A 259 -9.98 -10.87 -2.07
N ALA A 260 -10.85 -10.19 -1.31
CA ALA A 260 -12.25 -10.04 -1.63
C ALA A 260 -12.59 -8.58 -1.98
N GLU A 261 -13.69 -8.39 -2.70
CA GLU A 261 -14.35 -7.09 -2.87
C GLU A 261 -15.68 -7.13 -2.12
N TYR A 262 -16.05 -6.00 -1.50
CA TYR A 262 -17.31 -5.83 -0.79
C TYR A 262 -18.22 -4.94 -1.62
N ARG A 263 -19.46 -5.37 -1.81
CA ARG A 263 -20.48 -4.57 -2.50
C ARG A 263 -20.89 -3.43 -1.59
N VAL A 264 -20.91 -2.20 -2.10
CA VAL A 264 -21.43 -1.05 -1.35
C VAL A 264 -22.93 -0.97 -1.60
N ILE A 265 -23.73 -1.12 -0.54
CA ILE A 265 -25.19 -1.18 -0.61
C ILE A 265 -25.77 0.04 0.13
N LEU A 266 -26.59 0.82 -0.57
CA LEU A 266 -27.34 1.94 -0.01
C LEU A 266 -28.53 1.44 0.81
N GLU A 267 -28.67 1.95 2.02
CA GLU A 267 -29.84 1.76 2.88
C GLU A 267 -30.72 3.03 2.91
N PRO A 268 -32.06 2.90 2.96
CA PRO A 268 -32.83 1.65 3.01
C PRO A 268 -33.13 1.01 1.64
N ASP A 269 -32.72 1.66 0.54
CA ASP A 269 -33.14 1.31 -0.83
C ASP A 269 -32.62 -0.05 -1.34
N GLY A 270 -31.58 -0.60 -0.69
CA GLY A 270 -30.91 -1.84 -1.07
C GLY A 270 -30.12 -1.75 -2.38
N ALA A 271 -29.97 -0.55 -2.96
CA ALA A 271 -29.30 -0.35 -4.24
C ALA A 271 -27.78 -0.58 -4.11
N THR A 272 -27.19 -1.33 -5.05
CA THR A 272 -25.73 -1.51 -5.10
C THR A 272 -25.09 -0.31 -5.81
N LEU A 273 -24.29 0.45 -5.07
CA LEU A 273 -23.60 1.66 -5.55
C LEU A 273 -22.26 1.34 -6.23
N GLY A 274 -21.65 0.22 -5.87
CA GLY A 274 -20.37 -0.21 -6.40
C GLY A 274 -19.72 -1.27 -5.52
N ALA A 275 -18.40 -1.28 -5.48
CA ALA A 275 -17.64 -2.14 -4.59
C ALA A 275 -16.47 -1.39 -3.98
N VAL A 276 -15.91 -1.93 -2.91
CA VAL A 276 -14.67 -1.50 -2.23
C VAL A 276 -13.80 -2.73 -1.98
N ASP A 277 -12.50 -2.56 -1.85
CA ASP A 277 -11.63 -3.66 -1.45
C ASP A 277 -11.90 -4.09 -0.01
N GLU A 278 -11.50 -5.32 0.31
CA GLU A 278 -11.68 -5.90 1.64
C GLU A 278 -10.97 -5.11 2.74
N HIS A 279 -9.77 -4.57 2.48
CA HIS A 279 -9.05 -3.77 3.46
C HIS A 279 -9.86 -2.55 3.85
N PHE A 280 -10.34 -1.79 2.87
CA PHE A 280 -11.23 -0.67 3.10
C PHE A 280 -12.49 -1.05 3.90
N ALA A 281 -13.18 -2.10 3.46
CA ALA A 281 -14.45 -2.49 4.09
C ALA A 281 -14.27 -2.83 5.57
N ILE A 282 -13.17 -3.52 5.93
CA ILE A 282 -12.89 -3.92 7.31
C ILE A 282 -12.35 -2.75 8.15
N GLU A 283 -11.58 -1.85 7.55
CA GLU A 283 -10.96 -0.71 8.23
C GLU A 283 -11.94 0.43 8.53
N THR A 284 -13.02 0.52 7.75
CA THR A 284 -13.99 1.58 7.92
C THR A 284 -14.89 1.33 9.13
N VAL A 285 -14.98 2.32 10.01
CA VAL A 285 -15.81 2.27 11.21
C VAL A 285 -17.22 2.77 10.88
N ARG A 286 -18.22 2.29 11.63
CA ARG A 286 -19.57 2.83 11.54
C ARG A 286 -19.56 4.33 11.86
N GLY A 287 -20.12 5.12 10.95
CA GLY A 287 -20.13 6.58 11.03
C GLY A 287 -19.10 7.25 10.13
N ASP A 288 -18.06 6.53 9.69
CA ASP A 288 -17.09 7.06 8.73
C ASP A 288 -17.78 7.43 7.42
N VAL A 289 -17.37 8.56 6.86
CA VAL A 289 -17.84 9.05 5.58
C VAL A 289 -16.73 8.80 4.56
N PHE A 290 -17.06 8.18 3.44
CA PHE A 290 -16.14 7.99 2.34
C PHE A 290 -16.79 8.37 1.02
N GLN A 291 -15.96 8.60 0.01
CA GLN A 291 -16.46 8.94 -1.32
C GLN A 291 -16.47 7.71 -2.21
N LEU A 292 -17.62 7.45 -2.84
CA LEU A 292 -17.77 6.45 -3.89
C LEU A 292 -18.59 7.07 -5.01
N GLY A 293 -18.00 7.20 -6.20
CA GLY A 293 -18.57 8.06 -7.20
C GLY A 293 -18.42 9.54 -6.79
N ASN A 294 -19.38 10.36 -7.22
CA ASN A 294 -19.45 11.76 -6.85
C ASN A 294 -20.04 12.02 -5.46
N ALA A 295 -20.59 10.99 -4.81
CA ALA A 295 -21.35 11.13 -3.57
C ALA A 295 -20.53 10.67 -2.35
N SER A 296 -20.78 11.35 -1.23
CA SER A 296 -20.27 10.95 0.08
C SER A 296 -21.26 9.99 0.73
N TRP A 297 -20.76 8.89 1.25
CA TRP A 297 -21.55 7.82 1.86
C TRP A 297 -21.09 7.59 3.29
N ARG A 298 -22.03 7.54 4.23
CA ARG A 298 -21.79 7.26 5.64
C ARG A 298 -21.92 5.77 5.89
N VAL A 299 -20.88 5.14 6.44
CA VAL A 299 -20.88 3.71 6.75
C VAL A 299 -21.83 3.40 7.90
N LEU A 300 -22.72 2.43 7.66
CA LEU A 300 -23.61 1.87 8.67
C LEU A 300 -23.04 0.60 9.29
N GLY A 301 -22.24 -0.15 8.52
CA GLY A 301 -21.52 -1.33 8.96
C GLY A 301 -21.27 -2.33 7.83
N VAL A 302 -20.55 -3.39 8.14
CA VAL A 302 -20.29 -4.51 7.22
C VAL A 302 -21.23 -5.67 7.58
N ASP A 303 -21.91 -6.21 6.57
CA ASP A 303 -22.77 -7.38 6.69
C ASP A 303 -22.45 -8.38 5.57
N GLY A 304 -21.94 -9.56 5.93
CA GLY A 304 -21.50 -10.55 4.96
C GLY A 304 -20.46 -9.97 4.00
N ASP A 305 -20.77 -9.96 2.70
CA ASP A 305 -19.93 -9.40 1.62
C ASP A 305 -20.35 -7.98 1.19
N ALA A 306 -21.13 -7.29 2.02
CA ALA A 306 -21.65 -5.96 1.75
C ALA A 306 -21.22 -4.94 2.80
N LEU A 307 -20.77 -3.77 2.32
CA LEU A 307 -20.62 -2.56 3.12
C LEU A 307 -21.93 -1.76 3.00
N ARG A 308 -22.71 -1.69 4.07
CA ARG A 308 -23.98 -0.96 4.10
C ARG A 308 -23.72 0.51 4.42
N VAL A 309 -24.32 1.39 3.64
CA VAL A 309 -24.10 2.84 3.72
C VAL A 309 -25.40 3.63 3.64
N ALA A 310 -25.40 4.84 4.19
CA ALA A 310 -26.43 5.85 3.99
C ALA A 310 -25.84 7.05 3.26
N ASP A 311 -26.66 7.92 2.69
CA ASP A 311 -26.21 9.20 2.16
C ASP A 311 -25.58 10.04 3.30
N ALA A 312 -24.39 10.59 3.06
CA ALA A 312 -23.72 11.46 4.00
C ALA A 312 -24.15 12.94 3.86
N GLU A 313 -25.09 13.25 2.96
CA GLU A 313 -25.68 14.57 2.72
C GLU A 313 -24.62 15.65 2.43
N GLY A 314 -23.58 15.26 1.70
CA GLY A 314 -22.46 16.14 1.35
C GLY A 314 -21.45 16.37 2.47
N GLN A 315 -21.52 15.65 3.60
CA GLN A 315 -20.46 15.68 4.60
C GLN A 315 -19.11 15.31 3.96
N PRO A 316 -18.02 15.99 4.35
CA PRO A 316 -16.70 15.65 3.85
C PRO A 316 -16.34 14.22 4.28
N PRO A 317 -15.66 13.45 3.42
CA PRO A 317 -15.10 12.18 3.82
C PRO A 317 -14.22 12.32 5.06
N THR A 318 -14.44 11.43 6.02
CA THR A 318 -13.57 11.26 7.17
C THR A 318 -12.22 10.75 6.66
N LEU A 319 -11.11 11.20 7.26
CA LEU A 319 -9.81 10.64 6.95
C LEU A 319 -9.83 9.16 7.36
N PRO A 320 -9.73 8.20 6.42
CA PRO A 320 -9.69 6.80 6.79
C PRO A 320 -8.41 6.57 7.61
N PHE A 321 -8.54 5.76 8.65
CA PHE A 321 -7.42 5.42 9.53
C PHE A 321 -6.23 4.81 8.76
N TRP A 322 -6.53 4.14 7.64
CA TRP A 322 -5.55 3.34 6.94
C TRP A 322 -5.76 3.38 5.44
N PHE A 323 -4.65 3.53 4.72
CA PHE A 323 -4.61 3.38 3.27
C PHE A 323 -4.19 1.95 2.99
N GLY A 324 -4.90 1.26 2.09
CA GLY A 324 -4.79 -0.18 1.88
C GLY A 324 -3.38 -0.72 1.61
N GLU A 325 -3.28 -2.04 1.43
CA GLU A 325 -2.02 -2.76 1.24
C GLU A 325 -1.38 -2.62 -0.17
N ALA A 326 -1.60 -1.49 -0.85
CA ALA A 326 -0.86 -1.20 -2.08
C ALA A 326 0.64 -1.07 -1.76
N PRO A 327 1.53 -1.52 -2.67
CA PRO A 327 2.97 -1.32 -2.50
C PRO A 327 3.28 0.17 -2.30
N GLY A 328 3.94 0.48 -1.18
CA GLY A 328 4.40 1.84 -0.89
C GLY A 328 5.63 2.22 -1.70
N ARG A 329 6.05 3.48 -1.57
CA ARG A 329 7.29 3.96 -2.17
C ARG A 329 8.49 3.18 -1.63
N THR A 330 9.39 2.83 -2.53
CA THR A 330 10.67 2.16 -2.19
C THR A 330 11.63 3.11 -1.49
N ASP A 331 12.48 2.58 -0.60
CA ASP A 331 13.49 3.37 0.13
C ASP A 331 14.42 4.13 -0.81
N ALA A 332 14.83 3.49 -1.92
CA ALA A 332 15.68 4.11 -2.93
C ALA A 332 15.01 5.33 -3.57
N LEU A 333 13.70 5.25 -3.84
CA LEU A 333 12.95 6.39 -4.38
C LEU A 333 12.66 7.46 -3.31
N SER A 334 12.43 7.07 -2.06
CA SER A 334 12.34 8.01 -0.92
C SER A 334 13.62 8.83 -0.74
N GLU A 335 14.79 8.19 -0.86
CA GLU A 335 16.09 8.89 -0.88
C GLU A 335 16.24 9.78 -2.11
N ALA A 336 15.77 9.35 -3.28
CA ALA A 336 15.82 10.17 -4.49
C ALA A 336 14.94 11.42 -4.40
N VAL A 337 13.72 11.30 -3.87
CA VAL A 337 12.83 12.43 -3.56
C VAL A 337 13.49 13.39 -2.58
N SER A 338 14.15 12.85 -1.55
CA SER A 338 14.90 13.64 -0.58
C SER A 338 16.05 14.40 -1.21
N ARG A 339 16.83 13.78 -2.12
CA ARG A 339 17.90 14.48 -2.87
C ARG A 339 17.36 15.63 -3.71
N VAL A 340 16.18 15.50 -4.32
CA VAL A 340 15.55 16.62 -5.05
C VAL A 340 15.26 17.78 -4.10
N ARG A 341 14.69 17.49 -2.91
CA ARG A 341 14.39 18.49 -1.89
C ARG A 341 15.66 19.13 -1.29
N GLU A 342 16.71 18.36 -1.05
CA GLU A 342 18.01 18.87 -0.59
C GLU A 342 18.66 19.80 -1.63
N ALA A 343 18.66 19.39 -2.90
CA ALA A 343 19.14 20.23 -4.00
C ALA A 343 18.33 21.52 -4.14
N ALA A 344 17.02 21.47 -3.87
CA ALA A 344 16.14 22.62 -3.84
C ALA A 344 16.45 23.56 -2.67
N GLU A 345 16.66 23.02 -1.47
CA GLU A 345 17.03 23.77 -0.27
C GLU A 345 18.28 24.62 -0.51
N VAL A 346 19.34 24.02 -1.09
CA VAL A 346 20.60 24.71 -1.41
C VAL A 346 20.36 25.88 -2.38
N ARG A 347 19.58 25.68 -3.43
CA ARG A 347 19.34 26.71 -4.46
C ARG A 347 18.43 27.83 -3.98
N LEU A 348 17.43 27.48 -3.17
CA LEU A 348 16.56 28.46 -2.53
C LEU A 348 17.34 29.33 -1.54
N ALA A 349 18.35 28.78 -0.87
CA ALA A 349 19.25 29.54 0.01
C ALA A 349 20.26 30.41 -0.76
N ASP A 350 20.75 29.95 -1.91
CA ASP A 350 21.75 30.66 -2.74
C ASP A 350 21.14 31.84 -3.51
N ALA A 351 20.19 31.58 -4.40
CA ALA A 351 19.66 32.57 -5.35
C ALA A 351 18.13 32.48 -5.54
N GLY A 352 17.44 31.82 -4.61
CA GLY A 352 15.98 31.79 -4.53
C GLY A 352 15.31 30.97 -5.64
N LEU A 353 14.04 31.30 -5.91
CA LEU A 353 13.18 30.52 -6.82
C LEU A 353 13.75 30.43 -8.25
N SER A 354 14.34 31.50 -8.77
CA SER A 354 14.88 31.53 -10.14
C SER A 354 16.00 30.49 -10.33
N ALA A 355 16.90 30.36 -9.36
CA ALA A 355 17.97 29.36 -9.41
C ALA A 355 17.46 27.92 -9.30
N LEU A 356 16.43 27.69 -8.48
CA LEU A 356 15.75 26.40 -8.39
C LEU A 356 15.10 26.01 -9.72
N VAL A 357 14.30 26.91 -10.31
CA VAL A 357 13.63 26.68 -11.60
C VAL A 357 14.65 26.47 -12.72
N GLY A 358 15.72 27.26 -12.75
CA GLY A 358 16.80 27.12 -13.73
C GLY A 358 17.49 25.76 -13.66
N TRP A 359 17.76 25.25 -12.45
CA TRP A 359 18.32 23.92 -12.28
C TRP A 359 17.35 22.82 -12.70
N LEU A 360 16.09 22.87 -12.24
CA LEU A 360 15.08 21.88 -12.62
C LEU A 360 14.85 21.84 -14.13
N SER A 361 14.90 23.00 -14.80
CA SER A 361 14.75 23.10 -16.27
C SER A 361 15.95 22.53 -17.03
N ALA A 362 17.13 22.44 -16.40
CA ALA A 362 18.31 21.84 -16.99
C ALA A 362 18.30 20.30 -16.90
N GLU A 363 17.43 19.72 -16.07
CA GLU A 363 17.30 18.27 -15.92
C GLU A 363 16.62 17.64 -17.15
N PRO A 364 17.24 16.62 -17.78
CA PRO A 364 16.69 16.01 -18.98
C PRO A 364 15.27 15.43 -18.77
N GLY A 365 14.34 15.83 -19.63
CA GLY A 365 12.96 15.34 -19.60
C GLY A 365 12.03 16.07 -18.63
N VAL A 366 12.52 17.12 -17.94
CA VAL A 366 11.73 18.05 -17.13
C VAL A 366 11.38 19.30 -17.97
N PRO A 367 10.11 19.52 -18.35
CA PRO A 367 9.72 20.72 -19.08
C PRO A 367 9.73 21.96 -18.17
N ALA A 368 9.88 23.16 -18.76
CA ALA A 368 9.93 24.43 -18.02
C ALA A 368 8.72 24.64 -17.09
N ALA A 369 7.51 24.35 -17.57
CA ALA A 369 6.29 24.43 -16.74
C ALA A 369 6.36 23.53 -15.49
N ALA A 370 6.95 22.33 -15.62
CA ALA A 370 7.14 21.44 -14.48
C ALA A 370 8.18 21.98 -13.50
N ALA A 371 9.28 22.54 -14.01
CA ALA A 371 10.30 23.17 -13.20
C ALA A 371 9.74 24.38 -12.42
N GLU A 372 8.96 25.24 -13.08
CA GLU A 372 8.29 26.39 -12.47
C GLU A 372 7.31 25.98 -11.38
N GLN A 373 6.43 25.02 -11.68
CA GLN A 373 5.44 24.57 -10.72
C GLN A 373 6.08 23.90 -9.50
N LEU A 374 7.03 23.00 -9.73
CA LEU A 374 7.77 22.31 -8.68
C LEU A 374 8.60 23.29 -7.83
N GLY A 375 9.29 24.24 -8.49
CA GLY A 375 10.08 25.26 -7.80
C GLY A 375 9.22 26.14 -6.91
N THR A 376 8.06 26.60 -7.42
CA THR A 376 7.11 27.42 -6.67
C THR A 376 6.56 26.64 -5.48
N TYR A 377 6.20 25.37 -5.67
CA TYR A 377 5.67 24.50 -4.64
C TYR A 377 6.66 24.29 -3.48
N LEU A 378 7.91 23.93 -3.79
CA LEU A 378 8.96 23.74 -2.79
C LEU A 378 9.36 25.06 -2.11
N SER A 379 9.39 26.17 -2.86
CA SER A 379 9.66 27.49 -2.27
C SER A 379 8.57 27.89 -1.26
N ALA A 380 7.30 27.66 -1.58
CA ALA A 380 6.18 27.95 -0.68
C ALA A 380 6.21 27.07 0.57
N ALA A 381 6.48 25.77 0.42
CA ALA A 381 6.65 24.85 1.54
C ALA A 381 7.78 25.29 2.48
N ARG A 382 8.95 25.61 1.92
CA ARG A 382 10.11 26.07 2.69
C ARG A 382 9.84 27.38 3.43
N ALA A 383 9.11 28.31 2.82
CA ALA A 383 8.79 29.59 3.45
C ALA A 383 7.96 29.43 4.74
N VAL A 384 7.07 28.44 4.78
CA VAL A 384 6.24 28.15 5.96
C VAL A 384 6.97 27.25 6.96
N LEU A 385 7.62 26.19 6.48
CA LEU A 385 8.27 25.19 7.33
C LEU A 385 9.65 25.61 7.83
N GLY A 386 10.26 26.63 7.23
CA GLY A 386 11.64 27.05 7.47
C GLY A 386 12.69 26.18 6.76
N ALA A 387 12.36 24.92 6.47
CA ALA A 387 13.22 23.99 5.76
C ALA A 387 12.38 22.93 5.02
N LEU A 388 12.94 22.35 3.96
CA LEU A 388 12.31 21.23 3.27
C LEU A 388 12.53 19.90 4.04
N PRO A 389 11.48 19.09 4.27
CA PRO A 389 11.60 17.76 4.88
C PRO A 389 12.28 16.76 3.95
N THR A 390 13.23 15.98 4.48
CA THR A 390 14.06 14.99 3.76
C THR A 390 14.27 13.75 4.63
N THR A 391 14.90 12.70 4.11
CA THR A 391 15.34 11.54 4.92
C THR A 391 16.33 11.91 6.03
N ARG A 392 16.90 13.13 6.01
CA ARG A 392 17.80 13.68 7.03
C ARG A 392 17.18 14.82 7.86
N ARG A 393 15.95 15.20 7.57
CA ARG A 393 15.23 16.25 8.29
C ARG A 393 13.73 15.95 8.36
N VAL A 394 13.26 15.69 9.57
CA VAL A 394 11.83 15.64 9.90
C VAL A 394 11.37 17.01 10.34
N VAL A 395 10.23 17.45 9.81
CA VAL A 395 9.57 18.68 10.25
C VAL A 395 8.19 18.32 10.81
N VAL A 396 7.92 18.72 12.04
CA VAL A 396 6.63 18.60 12.70
C VAL A 396 5.89 19.91 12.59
N GLU A 397 4.76 19.90 11.90
CA GLU A 397 3.89 21.04 11.69
C GLU A 397 2.61 20.88 12.50
N ARG A 398 2.16 21.94 13.18
CA ARG A 398 0.84 21.99 13.81
C ARG A 398 0.10 23.26 13.43
N PHE A 399 -1.18 23.09 13.11
CA PHE A 399 -2.11 24.19 12.86
C PHE A 399 -3.50 23.85 13.40
N PHE A 400 -4.31 24.89 13.60
CA PHE A 400 -5.70 24.75 14.04
C PHE A 400 -6.62 24.55 12.85
N ASP A 401 -7.55 23.62 12.96
CA ASP A 401 -8.62 23.47 11.98
C ASP A 401 -9.76 24.47 12.25
N THR A 402 -10.67 24.60 11.29
CA THR A 402 -11.81 25.53 11.38
C THR A 402 -12.81 25.16 12.47
N SER A 403 -12.76 23.93 13.00
CA SER A 403 -13.62 23.46 14.10
C SER A 403 -13.01 23.71 15.48
N GLY A 404 -11.81 24.29 15.54
CA GLY A 404 -11.05 24.52 16.77
C GLY A 404 -10.21 23.32 17.23
N GLY A 405 -10.25 22.20 16.51
CA GLY A 405 -9.31 21.09 16.67
C GLY A 405 -7.93 21.47 16.15
N MET A 406 -6.96 20.56 16.29
CA MET A 406 -5.62 20.75 15.74
C MET A 406 -5.23 19.59 14.85
N GLN A 407 -4.46 19.89 13.82
CA GLN A 407 -3.82 18.90 12.98
C GLN A 407 -2.33 18.92 13.27
N LEU A 408 -1.78 17.77 13.64
CA LEU A 408 -0.34 17.56 13.82
C LEU A 408 0.16 16.72 12.65
N ILE A 409 1.05 17.28 11.84
CA ILE A 409 1.63 16.62 10.68
C ILE A 409 3.11 16.42 10.91
N VAL A 410 3.57 15.17 10.81
CA VAL A 410 5.00 14.85 10.81
C VAL A 410 5.41 14.61 9.37
N HIS A 411 6.11 15.58 8.77
CA HIS A 411 6.68 15.48 7.44
C HIS A 411 7.92 14.60 7.47
N ALA A 412 7.78 13.41 6.90
CA ALA A 412 8.72 12.31 7.02
C ALA A 412 8.75 11.53 5.70
N PRO A 413 9.60 11.90 4.72
CA PRO A 413 9.58 11.30 3.39
C PRO A 413 10.27 9.92 3.33
N PHE A 414 10.07 9.08 4.34
CA PHE A 414 10.61 7.72 4.42
C PHE A 414 9.77 6.69 3.65
N GLY A 415 8.59 7.06 3.17
CA GLY A 415 7.65 6.15 2.53
C GLY A 415 6.56 5.65 3.49
N SER A 416 5.46 5.17 2.92
CA SER A 416 4.24 4.86 3.65
C SER A 416 4.44 3.74 4.67
N ARG A 417 5.30 2.75 4.41
CA ARG A 417 5.56 1.62 5.34
C ARG A 417 6.14 2.07 6.68
N VAL A 418 7.11 2.98 6.66
CA VAL A 418 7.71 3.57 7.88
C VAL A 418 6.72 4.53 8.55
N ASN A 419 6.09 5.42 7.77
CA ASN A 419 5.17 6.42 8.31
C ASN A 419 3.93 5.79 8.96
N ARG A 420 3.46 4.67 8.39
CA ARG A 420 2.38 3.84 8.93
C ARG A 420 2.75 3.20 10.25
N ALA A 421 3.94 2.60 10.35
CA ALA A 421 4.48 2.07 11.60
C ALA A 421 4.57 3.18 12.67
N TRP A 422 5.07 4.34 12.27
CA TRP A 422 5.24 5.48 13.15
C TRP A 422 3.90 6.01 13.66
N GLY A 423 2.95 6.25 12.76
CA GLY A 423 1.62 6.76 13.09
C GLY A 423 0.85 5.83 14.03
N LEU A 424 0.89 4.51 13.76
CA LEU A 424 0.22 3.52 14.60
C LEU A 424 0.84 3.43 16.00
N ALA A 425 2.19 3.47 16.10
CA ALA A 425 2.88 3.47 17.38
C ALA A 425 2.61 4.76 18.19
N LEU A 426 2.61 5.92 17.53
CA LEU A 426 2.25 7.20 18.14
C LEU A 426 0.82 7.14 18.66
N ARG A 427 -0.14 6.73 17.84
CA ARG A 427 -1.55 6.60 18.25
C ARG A 427 -1.70 5.80 19.54
N LYS A 428 -1.05 4.63 19.64
CA LYS A 428 -1.10 3.79 20.86
C LYS A 428 -0.53 4.51 22.09
N ARG A 429 0.57 5.26 21.93
CA ARG A 429 1.15 6.06 23.03
C ARG A 429 0.21 7.17 23.46
N PHE A 430 -0.35 7.93 22.52
CA PHE A 430 -1.32 8.97 22.85
C PHE A 430 -2.59 8.42 23.52
N CYS A 431 -3.13 7.29 23.03
CA CYS A 431 -4.30 6.66 23.66
C CYS A 431 -4.03 6.30 25.14
N ARG A 432 -2.82 5.78 25.46
CA ARG A 432 -2.43 5.47 26.84
C ARG A 432 -2.26 6.71 27.71
N THR A 433 -1.75 7.81 27.15
CA THR A 433 -1.47 9.03 27.90
C THR A 433 -2.73 9.86 28.13
N PHE A 434 -3.65 9.89 27.17
CA PHE A 434 -4.78 10.83 27.18
C PHE A 434 -6.17 10.16 27.20
N ASN A 435 -6.24 8.83 27.16
CA ASN A 435 -7.47 8.02 27.28
C ASN A 435 -8.58 8.36 26.26
N PHE A 436 -8.21 8.61 25.00
CA PHE A 436 -9.14 8.80 23.90
C PHE A 436 -8.54 8.26 22.59
N GLU A 437 -9.39 7.91 21.62
CA GLU A 437 -8.96 7.38 20.32
C GLU A 437 -8.62 8.52 19.35
N LEU A 438 -7.39 8.52 18.82
CA LEU A 438 -6.94 9.48 17.82
C LEU A 438 -7.20 8.99 16.40
N GLN A 439 -7.69 9.89 15.56
CA GLN A 439 -7.64 9.71 14.11
C GLN A 439 -6.21 9.96 13.64
N ALA A 440 -5.68 9.01 12.87
CA ALA A 440 -4.34 9.04 12.32
C ALA A 440 -4.37 8.55 10.88
N ALA A 441 -3.56 9.12 10.01
CA ALA A 441 -3.36 8.63 8.64
C ALA A 441 -1.90 8.86 8.21
N ALA A 442 -1.40 8.10 7.23
CA ALA A 442 0.00 8.20 6.79
C ALA A 442 0.15 7.94 5.29
N ASN A 443 0.80 8.83 4.56
CA ASN A 443 1.16 8.63 3.15
C ASN A 443 2.68 8.49 2.97
N GLU A 444 3.15 8.57 1.74
CA GLU A 444 4.58 8.43 1.41
C GLU A 444 5.47 9.54 2.01
N ASN A 445 4.90 10.72 2.26
CA ASN A 445 5.63 11.93 2.63
C ASN A 445 5.40 12.40 4.07
N ALA A 446 4.30 11.97 4.72
CA ALA A 446 3.95 12.42 6.05
C ALA A 446 2.96 11.47 6.75
N LEU A 447 2.82 11.66 8.06
CA LEU A 447 1.69 11.18 8.85
C LEU A 447 0.97 12.35 9.52
N ILE A 448 -0.34 12.20 9.71
CA ILE A 448 -1.23 13.19 10.33
C ILE A 448 -1.90 12.58 11.55
N LEU A 449 -2.00 13.37 12.62
CA LEU A 449 -2.75 13.08 13.84
C LEU A 449 -3.72 14.23 14.08
N SER A 450 -5.01 13.94 14.14
CA SER A 450 -6.05 14.92 14.43
C SER A 450 -6.31 14.98 15.94
N LEU A 451 -5.97 16.10 16.56
CA LEU A 451 -6.04 16.31 18.01
C LEU A 451 -7.29 17.12 18.37
N GLY A 452 -7.90 16.79 19.51
CA GLY A 452 -9.02 17.54 20.07
C GLY A 452 -8.58 18.83 20.79
N THR A 453 -9.54 19.70 21.11
CA THR A 453 -9.33 21.00 21.79
C THR A 453 -8.73 20.88 23.20
N SER A 454 -8.88 19.74 23.86
CA SER A 454 -8.40 19.49 25.23
C SER A 454 -6.94 19.06 25.30
N GLN A 455 -6.30 18.81 24.15
CA GLN A 455 -4.94 18.28 24.09
C GLN A 455 -3.99 19.43 23.81
N SER A 456 -3.05 19.70 24.71
CA SER A 456 -2.00 20.68 24.46
C SER A 456 -0.70 20.15 25.03
N PHE A 457 0.33 20.11 24.19
CA PHE A 457 1.69 19.74 24.56
C PHE A 457 2.68 20.52 23.67
N PRO A 458 3.90 20.78 24.15
CA PRO A 458 4.99 21.32 23.34
C PRO A 458 5.31 20.38 22.17
N LEU A 459 5.50 20.90 20.96
CA LEU A 459 5.74 20.07 19.77
C LEU A 459 7.06 19.29 19.87
N GLU A 460 8.05 19.84 20.56
CA GLU A 460 9.31 19.18 20.83
C GLU A 460 9.14 17.83 21.54
N ASP A 461 8.10 17.66 22.37
CA ASP A 461 7.85 16.41 23.11
C ASP A 461 7.48 15.25 22.18
N VAL A 462 7.00 15.53 20.96
CA VAL A 462 6.68 14.50 19.95
C VAL A 462 7.89 13.62 19.64
N ARG A 463 9.09 14.21 19.70
CA ARG A 463 10.37 13.51 19.52
C ARG A 463 10.55 12.37 20.52
N ASP A 464 10.04 12.53 21.74
CA ASP A 464 10.31 11.66 22.86
C ASP A 464 9.20 10.64 23.16
N PHE A 465 8.05 10.74 22.48
CA PHE A 465 6.93 9.82 22.66
C PHE A 465 7.23 8.37 22.27
N LEU A 466 8.18 8.16 21.36
CA LEU A 466 8.66 6.83 20.96
C LEU A 466 10.16 6.73 21.15
N LYS A 467 10.62 5.56 21.59
CA LYS A 467 12.04 5.26 21.80
C LYS A 467 12.43 4.05 20.95
N PRO A 468 13.61 4.04 20.31
CA PRO A 468 14.07 2.93 19.48
C PRO A 468 14.01 1.57 20.20
N ALA A 469 14.36 1.56 21.50
CA ALA A 469 14.40 0.35 22.31
C ALA A 469 13.01 -0.26 22.63
N THR A 470 11.92 0.52 22.53
CA THR A 470 10.58 0.06 22.94
C THR A 470 9.53 0.17 21.83
N VAL A 471 9.83 0.84 20.71
CA VAL A 471 8.86 1.08 19.64
C VAL A 471 8.32 -0.21 19.04
N ARG A 472 9.13 -1.26 18.97
CA ARG A 472 8.71 -2.58 18.47
C ARG A 472 7.57 -3.14 19.32
N ASP A 473 7.72 -3.17 20.64
CA ASP A 473 6.70 -3.71 21.56
C ASP A 473 5.43 -2.87 21.53
N VAL A 474 5.58 -1.53 21.49
CA VAL A 474 4.45 -0.59 21.35
C VAL A 474 3.69 -0.86 20.06
N LEU A 475 4.41 -1.02 18.95
CA LEU A 475 3.80 -1.26 17.65
C LEU A 475 3.12 -2.62 17.60
N VAL A 476 3.71 -3.64 18.21
CA VAL A 476 3.07 -4.96 18.35
C VAL A 476 1.75 -4.83 19.12
N GLN A 477 1.72 -4.16 20.26
CA GLN A 477 0.46 -3.97 21.00
C GLN A 477 -0.54 -3.08 20.24
N ALA A 478 -0.07 -2.18 19.38
CA ALA A 478 -0.92 -1.34 18.55
C ALA A 478 -1.52 -2.08 17.34
N LEU A 479 -0.75 -2.96 16.70
CA LEU A 479 -1.18 -3.69 15.52
C LEU A 479 -2.17 -4.80 15.85
N LEU A 480 -2.14 -5.34 17.08
CA LEU A 480 -3.13 -6.33 17.52
C LEU A 480 -4.55 -5.76 17.51
N ASP A 481 -4.72 -4.45 17.74
CA ASP A 481 -6.02 -3.77 17.62
C ASP A 481 -6.33 -3.33 16.18
N ALA A 482 -5.39 -3.46 15.25
CA ALA A 482 -5.53 -2.96 13.89
C ALA A 482 -6.19 -4.00 12.96
N PRO A 483 -7.11 -3.58 12.07
CA PRO A 483 -7.76 -4.45 11.08
C PRO A 483 -6.81 -5.32 10.24
N MET A 484 -5.60 -4.81 9.94
CA MET A 484 -4.60 -5.52 9.15
C MET A 484 -4.20 -6.88 9.76
N PHE A 485 -4.22 -7.01 11.10
CA PHE A 485 -3.88 -8.27 11.76
C PHE A 485 -4.87 -9.36 11.37
N THR A 486 -6.17 -9.06 11.40
CA THR A 486 -7.23 -10.02 11.05
C THR A 486 -7.12 -10.46 9.58
N VAL A 487 -6.78 -9.53 8.68
CA VAL A 487 -6.59 -9.83 7.27
C VAL A 487 -5.38 -10.74 7.04
N ARG A 488 -4.22 -10.37 7.59
CA ARG A 488 -2.98 -11.16 7.45
C ARG A 488 -3.03 -12.49 8.16
N TRP A 489 -3.67 -12.55 9.33
CA TRP A 489 -3.94 -13.81 10.03
C TRP A 489 -4.69 -14.78 9.13
N ARG A 490 -5.76 -14.33 8.46
CA ARG A 490 -6.52 -15.18 7.52
C ARG A 490 -5.64 -15.63 6.35
N TRP A 491 -4.81 -14.76 5.80
CA TRP A 491 -3.90 -15.14 4.71
C TRP A 491 -2.92 -16.22 5.15
N ASN A 492 -2.28 -16.03 6.29
CA ASN A 492 -1.30 -16.98 6.85
C ASN A 492 -1.96 -18.30 7.22
N ALA A 493 -3.16 -18.27 7.80
CA ALA A 493 -3.94 -19.45 8.11
C ALA A 493 -4.35 -20.24 6.84
N VAL A 494 -4.65 -19.55 5.74
CA VAL A 494 -4.95 -20.21 4.46
C VAL A 494 -3.69 -20.74 3.78
N CYS A 495 -2.61 -19.94 3.75
CA CYS A 495 -1.32 -20.30 3.14
C CYS A 495 -0.71 -21.53 3.83
N SER A 496 -0.66 -21.52 5.17
CA SER A 496 -0.19 -22.64 6.00
C SER A 496 -1.09 -23.89 6.00
N LEU A 497 -2.20 -23.84 5.26
CA LEU A 497 -3.20 -24.91 5.17
C LEU A 497 -4.00 -25.16 6.46
N ALA A 498 -3.83 -24.36 7.51
CA ALA A 498 -4.67 -24.41 8.71
C ALA A 498 -6.16 -24.24 8.36
N ILE A 499 -6.44 -23.37 7.39
CA ILE A 499 -7.74 -23.15 6.77
C ILE A 499 -7.69 -23.57 5.31
N ARG A 500 -8.64 -24.39 4.88
CA ARG A 500 -8.68 -24.90 3.51
C ARG A 500 -9.30 -23.88 2.55
N ARG A 501 -8.50 -23.42 1.58
CA ARG A 501 -8.95 -22.60 0.45
C ARG A 501 -9.99 -23.28 -0.43
N PHE A 502 -9.93 -24.61 -0.55
CA PHE A 502 -10.87 -25.41 -1.34
C PHE A 502 -11.48 -26.55 -0.51
N GLN A 503 -12.80 -26.67 -0.60
CA GLN A 503 -13.60 -27.70 0.06
C GLN A 503 -14.64 -28.26 -0.91
N GLY A 504 -14.77 -29.58 -0.98
CA GLY A 504 -15.75 -30.24 -1.85
C GLY A 504 -15.61 -29.90 -3.35
N GLY A 505 -14.39 -29.63 -3.82
CA GLY A 505 -14.12 -29.25 -5.21
C GLY A 505 -14.48 -27.79 -5.56
N ARG A 506 -14.86 -26.97 -4.57
CA ARG A 506 -15.18 -25.54 -4.77
C ARG A 506 -14.27 -24.68 -3.91
N LYS A 507 -14.05 -23.43 -4.35
CA LYS A 507 -13.35 -22.42 -3.56
C LYS A 507 -14.21 -22.04 -2.36
N THR A 508 -13.60 -21.98 -1.18
CA THR A 508 -14.29 -21.56 0.06
C THR A 508 -14.67 -20.09 -0.06
N PRO A 509 -15.95 -19.72 0.14
CA PRO A 509 -16.39 -18.32 0.12
C PRO A 509 -15.64 -17.44 1.15
N PRO A 510 -15.35 -16.16 0.83
CA PRO A 510 -14.60 -15.26 1.72
C PRO A 510 -15.17 -15.11 3.13
N HIS A 511 -16.49 -15.00 3.28
CA HIS A 511 -17.14 -14.91 4.60
C HIS A 511 -16.91 -16.16 5.47
N LEU A 512 -16.88 -17.35 4.85
CA LEU A 512 -16.55 -18.59 5.58
C LEU A 512 -15.07 -18.65 5.96
N LEU A 513 -14.17 -18.13 5.13
CA LEU A 513 -12.75 -18.04 5.46
C LEU A 513 -12.52 -17.12 6.66
N ARG A 514 -13.19 -15.96 6.72
CA ARG A 514 -13.13 -15.04 7.87
C ARG A 514 -13.60 -15.69 9.16
N MET A 515 -14.79 -16.29 9.12
CA MET A 515 -15.35 -16.98 10.28
C MET A 515 -14.47 -18.16 10.76
N GLN A 516 -13.85 -18.91 9.83
CA GLN A 516 -12.88 -19.95 10.19
C GLN A 516 -11.58 -19.38 10.76
N ALA A 517 -11.15 -18.20 10.29
CA ALA A 517 -9.98 -17.51 10.80
C ALA A 517 -10.21 -17.00 12.22
N GLU A 518 -11.38 -16.44 12.51
CA GLU A 518 -11.79 -16.03 13.87
C GLU A 518 -11.87 -17.23 14.84
N ASP A 519 -12.48 -18.35 14.40
CA ASP A 519 -12.51 -19.59 15.18
C ASP A 519 -11.09 -20.10 15.48
N LEU A 520 -10.14 -19.93 14.54
CA LEU A 520 -8.75 -20.33 14.71
C LEU A 520 -7.97 -19.38 15.64
N VAL A 521 -8.16 -18.05 15.52
CA VAL A 521 -7.56 -17.08 16.47
C VAL A 521 -8.00 -17.44 17.89
N THR A 522 -9.29 -17.73 18.10
CA THR A 522 -9.81 -18.07 19.43
C THR A 522 -9.09 -19.28 20.05
N ALA A 523 -8.68 -20.25 19.22
CA ALA A 523 -8.02 -21.47 19.69
C ALA A 523 -6.52 -21.27 19.97
N VAL A 524 -5.85 -20.39 19.21
CA VAL A 524 -4.39 -20.25 19.21
C VAL A 524 -3.92 -19.01 19.96
N PHE A 525 -4.71 -17.93 19.93
CA PHE A 525 -4.44 -16.65 20.55
C PHE A 525 -5.73 -16.05 21.16
N PRO A 526 -6.23 -16.61 22.27
CA PRO A 526 -7.49 -16.18 22.90
C PRO A 526 -7.53 -14.68 23.25
N ASP A 527 -6.42 -14.13 23.78
CA ASP A 527 -6.28 -12.73 24.18
C ASP A 527 -6.54 -11.73 23.05
N GLN A 528 -6.35 -12.16 21.80
CA GLN A 528 -6.60 -11.32 20.62
C GLN A 528 -8.09 -10.96 20.46
N LEU A 529 -8.99 -11.82 20.93
CA LEU A 529 -10.45 -11.62 20.87
C LEU A 529 -11.06 -11.31 22.25
N ALA A 530 -10.24 -11.29 23.29
CA ALA A 530 -10.70 -11.00 24.64
C ALA A 530 -11.13 -9.52 24.78
N CYS A 531 -12.18 -9.29 25.57
CA CYS A 531 -12.62 -7.94 25.91
C CYS A 531 -11.48 -7.21 26.64
N LEU A 532 -11.19 -5.98 26.23
CA LEU A 532 -10.17 -5.14 26.87
C LEU A 532 -10.43 -4.93 28.37
N GLU A 533 -11.70 -4.96 28.81
CA GLU A 533 -12.05 -4.89 30.23
C GLU A 533 -11.56 -6.08 31.06
N ASN A 534 -11.33 -7.24 30.42
CA ASN A 534 -10.84 -8.46 31.08
C ASN A 534 -9.32 -8.62 30.97
N ILE A 535 -8.64 -7.77 30.19
CA ILE A 535 -7.19 -7.81 30.03
C ILE A 535 -6.57 -6.80 31.00
N VAL A 536 -5.75 -7.29 31.92
CA VAL A 536 -4.96 -6.43 32.81
C VAL A 536 -3.59 -6.19 32.17
N GLY A 537 -3.41 -5.02 31.56
CA GLY A 537 -2.14 -4.62 30.95
C GLY A 537 -2.07 -4.87 29.45
N GLU A 538 -0.95 -5.45 28.99
CA GLU A 538 -0.69 -5.74 27.58
C GLU A 538 -1.12 -7.17 27.24
N ARG A 539 -1.51 -7.42 25.98
CA ARG A 539 -1.91 -8.77 25.54
C ARG A 539 -0.71 -9.71 25.59
N GLU A 540 -0.90 -10.90 26.15
CA GLU A 540 0.12 -11.95 26.14
C GLU A 540 0.14 -12.61 24.77
N ILE A 541 1.31 -12.60 24.10
CA ILE A 541 1.46 -13.14 22.76
C ILE A 541 1.91 -14.60 22.86
N PRO A 542 1.13 -15.56 22.34
CA PRO A 542 1.51 -16.97 22.38
C PRO A 542 2.74 -17.27 21.52
N ASP A 543 3.58 -18.19 21.99
CA ASP A 543 4.65 -18.79 21.20
C ASP A 543 4.06 -19.81 20.22
N HIS A 544 3.62 -19.32 19.05
CA HIS A 544 3.01 -20.14 18.02
C HIS A 544 3.43 -19.68 16.61
N PRO A 545 3.84 -20.60 15.71
CA PRO A 545 4.38 -20.23 14.39
C PRO A 545 3.48 -19.30 13.55
N LEU A 546 2.16 -19.52 13.54
CA LEU A 546 1.22 -18.63 12.82
C LEU A 546 1.08 -17.26 13.45
N VAL A 547 1.17 -17.15 14.78
CA VAL A 547 1.07 -15.86 15.47
C VAL A 547 2.33 -15.06 15.17
N GLU A 548 3.50 -15.70 15.31
CA GLU A 548 4.78 -15.10 14.97
C GLU A 548 4.84 -14.64 13.50
N GLN A 549 4.44 -15.52 12.56
CA GLN A 549 4.41 -15.19 11.13
C GLN A 549 3.47 -13.99 10.87
N THR A 550 2.28 -13.97 11.47
CA THR A 550 1.32 -12.87 11.28
C THR A 550 1.84 -11.55 11.82
N ILE A 551 2.43 -11.56 13.02
CA ILE A 551 3.03 -10.35 13.59
C ILE A 551 4.19 -9.87 12.72
N ARG A 552 5.06 -10.78 12.25
CA ARG A 552 6.18 -10.45 11.35
C ARG A 552 5.68 -9.82 10.06
N ASP A 553 4.64 -10.37 9.44
CA ASP A 553 4.08 -9.87 8.20
C ASP A 553 3.45 -8.48 8.38
N CYS A 554 2.76 -8.24 9.49
CA CYS A 554 2.27 -6.91 9.84
C CYS A 554 3.42 -5.92 10.04
N LEU A 555 4.49 -6.30 10.73
CA LEU A 555 5.62 -5.43 11.07
C LEU A 555 6.57 -5.14 9.91
N SER A 556 6.77 -6.11 9.02
CA SER A 556 7.84 -6.08 8.02
C SER A 556 7.34 -6.06 6.58
N GLU A 557 6.12 -6.53 6.27
CA GLU A 557 5.58 -6.41 4.92
C GLU A 557 4.61 -5.22 4.81
N ALA A 558 3.57 -5.21 5.65
CA ALA A 558 2.62 -4.08 5.68
C ALA A 558 3.26 -2.80 6.22
N MET A 559 4.26 -2.93 7.08
CA MET A 559 5.00 -1.84 7.69
C MET A 559 6.50 -2.07 7.51
N ASP A 560 7.29 -1.15 8.05
CA ASP A 560 8.73 -1.31 8.17
C ASP A 560 9.19 -0.92 9.58
N ILE A 561 9.12 -1.88 10.50
CA ILE A 561 9.55 -1.68 11.88
C ILE A 561 11.05 -1.40 11.99
N ASP A 562 11.89 -2.04 11.17
CA ASP A 562 13.34 -1.89 11.28
C ASP A 562 13.76 -0.51 10.74
N GLY A 563 13.11 -0.05 9.65
CA GLY A 563 13.21 1.33 9.17
C GLY A 563 12.77 2.34 10.24
N LEU A 564 11.64 2.11 10.93
CA LEU A 564 11.20 2.99 12.01
C LEU A 564 12.19 3.04 13.19
N VAL A 565 12.71 1.88 13.61
CA VAL A 565 13.74 1.82 14.67
C VAL A 565 14.97 2.62 14.26
N GLY A 566 15.42 2.49 13.01
CA GLY A 566 16.52 3.27 12.43
C GLY A 566 16.24 4.77 12.46
N VAL A 567 15.09 5.22 11.97
CA VAL A 567 14.68 6.64 11.97
C VAL A 567 14.68 7.21 13.39
N LEU A 568 14.09 6.50 14.36
CA LEU A 568 14.07 6.98 15.75
C LEU A 568 15.47 7.02 16.37
N ALA A 569 16.35 6.08 16.03
CA ALA A 569 17.73 6.07 16.50
C ALA A 569 18.55 7.24 15.91
N ASP A 570 18.31 7.55 14.64
CA ASP A 570 18.96 8.66 13.95
C ASP A 570 18.43 10.02 14.44
N ILE A 571 17.15 10.13 14.79
CA ILE A 571 16.61 11.30 15.48
C ILE A 571 17.25 11.46 16.87
N ALA A 572 17.35 10.37 17.64
CA ALA A 572 17.92 10.40 18.99
C ALA A 572 19.41 10.74 19.00
N SER A 573 20.16 10.31 17.99
CA SER A 573 21.59 10.64 17.83
C SER A 573 21.85 12.00 17.19
N GLY A 574 20.82 12.64 16.62
CA GLY A 574 20.92 13.91 15.89
C GLY A 574 21.37 13.76 14.44
N ALA A 575 21.48 12.55 13.90
CA ALA A 575 21.75 12.28 12.48
C ALA A 575 20.57 12.71 11.58
N ILE A 576 19.34 12.66 12.10
CA ILE A 576 18.15 13.27 11.51
C ILE A 576 17.80 14.52 12.31
N ALA A 577 17.79 15.67 11.64
CA ALA A 577 17.30 16.91 12.23
C ALA A 577 15.79 16.82 12.48
N PHE A 578 15.34 17.31 13.64
CA PHE A 578 13.92 17.31 14.03
C PHE A 578 13.50 18.72 14.40
N GLU A 579 12.73 19.35 13.52
CA GLU A 579 12.29 20.73 13.63
C GLU A 579 10.77 20.81 13.87
N CYS A 580 10.32 21.77 14.67
CA CYS A 580 8.90 21.96 15.00
C CYS A 580 8.43 23.34 14.55
N ARG A 581 7.21 23.42 14.00
CA ARG A 581 6.59 24.64 13.48
C ARG A 581 5.11 24.69 13.85
N ASP A 582 4.75 25.67 14.67
CA ASP A 582 3.36 26.09 14.83
C ASP A 582 3.04 27.14 13.76
N VAL A 583 2.00 26.87 12.96
CA VAL A 583 1.62 27.72 11.82
C VAL A 583 0.11 28.01 11.86
N SER A 584 -0.29 29.18 11.35
CA SER A 584 -1.69 29.58 11.32
C SER A 584 -2.49 28.89 10.21
N GLU A 585 -1.81 28.53 9.12
CA GLU A 585 -2.39 27.88 7.96
C GLU A 585 -1.49 26.71 7.52
N PRO A 586 -2.07 25.62 6.98
CA PRO A 586 -1.29 24.47 6.55
C PRO A 586 -0.27 24.86 5.46
N SER A 587 0.95 24.34 5.59
CA SER A 587 1.99 24.43 4.57
C SER A 587 1.54 23.78 3.25
N ALA A 588 2.23 24.11 2.15
CA ALA A 588 1.92 23.51 0.86
C ALA A 588 2.06 21.97 0.86
N LEU A 589 2.96 21.40 1.67
CA LEU A 589 3.10 19.95 1.88
C LEU A 589 1.96 19.40 2.75
N ALA A 590 1.57 20.13 3.80
CA ALA A 590 0.45 19.74 4.67
C ALA A 590 -0.88 19.72 3.91
N ALA A 591 -1.10 20.71 3.05
CA ALA A 591 -2.27 20.78 2.20
C ALA A 591 -2.40 19.57 1.26
N GLU A 592 -1.30 18.91 0.87
CA GLU A 592 -1.38 17.65 0.14
C GLU A 592 -1.98 16.56 1.01
N ILE A 593 -1.45 16.26 2.20
CA ILE A 593 -1.97 15.17 3.02
C ILE A 593 -3.39 15.43 3.56
N VAL A 594 -3.71 16.67 3.92
CA VAL A 594 -5.04 17.03 4.45
C VAL A 594 -6.13 16.92 3.37
N ASN A 595 -5.80 17.28 2.13
CA ASN A 595 -6.74 17.24 1.02
C ASN A 595 -6.63 15.98 0.17
N ALA A 596 -5.56 15.17 0.33
CA ALA A 596 -5.35 13.88 -0.30
C ALA A 596 -6.33 12.86 0.29
N ARG A 597 -7.59 12.99 -0.13
CA ARG A 597 -8.65 12.04 0.16
C ARG A 597 -8.37 10.78 -0.67
N VAL A 598 -7.62 9.84 -0.12
CA VAL A 598 -7.44 8.53 -0.76
C VAL A 598 -8.78 7.81 -0.71
N TYR A 599 -9.18 7.25 -1.86
CA TYR A 599 -10.53 6.87 -2.35
C TYR A 599 -11.26 7.89 -3.21
N SER A 600 -10.91 9.17 -3.22
CA SER A 600 -11.40 10.08 -4.27
C SER A 600 -10.48 10.02 -5.48
N PHE A 601 -10.50 8.90 -6.20
CA PHE A 601 -9.94 8.89 -7.55
C PHE A 601 -11.03 9.21 -8.56
N LEU A 602 -10.81 10.34 -9.26
CA LEU A 602 -11.37 10.91 -10.50
C LEU A 602 -12.89 10.80 -10.68
N ASP A 603 -13.57 11.76 -10.08
CA ASP A 603 -15.00 11.99 -10.16
C ASP A 603 -15.32 13.49 -10.29
N GLY A 604 -16.53 13.74 -10.77
CA GLY A 604 -17.03 14.84 -11.58
C GLY A 604 -17.32 16.21 -10.96
N ALA A 605 -16.85 16.58 -9.75
CA ALA A 605 -17.11 17.93 -9.19
C ALA A 605 -15.87 18.80 -8.86
N PRO A 606 -15.89 20.13 -9.12
CA PRO A 606 -14.89 21.09 -8.65
C PRO A 606 -14.78 21.18 -7.13
N LEU A 607 -13.59 21.51 -6.62
CA LEU A 607 -13.33 21.81 -5.21
C LEU A 607 -14.16 23.00 -4.68
N GLU A 608 -14.54 23.92 -5.56
CA GLU A 608 -15.27 25.15 -5.26
C GLU A 608 -16.73 24.89 -4.84
N GLU A 609 -17.36 23.81 -5.31
CA GLU A 609 -18.70 23.40 -4.87
C GLU A 609 -18.71 22.72 -3.48
N ARG A 610 -17.53 22.49 -2.88
CA ARG A 610 -17.39 21.84 -1.57
C ARG A 610 -17.16 22.81 -0.42
N ARG A 611 -16.92 24.10 -0.70
CA ARG A 611 -16.65 25.14 0.31
C ARG A 611 -17.88 25.93 0.77
N THR A 612 -19.05 25.72 0.18
CA THR A 612 -20.22 26.60 0.42
C THR A 612 -21.11 26.22 1.60
N ARG A 613 -20.73 25.29 2.48
CA ARG A 613 -21.37 25.09 3.80
C ARG A 613 -20.37 24.61 4.88
N ALA A 614 -19.27 25.33 5.04
CA ALA A 614 -18.49 25.33 6.28
C ALA A 614 -18.84 26.58 7.09
#